data_AF-A0AAJ0D9V6-F1
#
_entry.id   AF-A0AAJ0D9V6-F1
#
_cell.length_a   1.000
_cell.length_b   1.000
_cell.length_c   1.000
_cell.angle_alpha   90.00
_cell.angle_beta   90.00
_cell.angle_gamma   90.00
#
_symmetry.space_group_name_H-M   'P 1'
#
loop_
_entity.id
_entity.type
_entity.pdbx_description
1 polymer ?
#
loop_
_entity_poly.entity_id
_entity_poly.type
_entity_poly.pdbx_seq_one_letter_code
_entity_poly.pdbx_strand_id
1 'polypeptide(L)'
;MEVQCPQEATEAQVRPDQKKAAIEQLWQRMNEYAEQTEQRKRDSVGPGEESERTPWIRRTRWDDYLKDCDRNELLDPIAEPNPKAIGEVAAISQATVRQSGVVLRLEAVRSDPNQKQYVPLSTFRDASSIERRCTALQQVVLFFVRTQREHTWRTPAYRFNPRQAARFEKMLEAIAEDDNTDEDDNADEDDREASDNGSDGADGHEAVDPYSGEPRRLILLQRAYLGFCMEFMTQTVHNKEYDIAMVCAMAVLGVHPGKGFRDPESYPQILSTIVKVGRFIMVQ
;
A
#
# COMPACT_ATOMS: atom_id res chain seq x y z
N MET A 1 59.07 6.17 12.78
CA MET A 1 58.00 7.16 12.51
C MET A 1 56.86 6.38 11.91
N GLU A 2 56.14 5.65 12.76
CA GLU A 2 54.97 4.86 12.38
C GLU A 2 53.77 5.76 12.53
N VAL A 3 53.03 5.95 11.44
CA VAL A 3 51.73 6.64 11.46
C VAL A 3 50.68 5.58 11.21
N GLN A 4 50.12 5.12 12.31
CA GLN A 4 48.95 4.25 12.38
C GLN A 4 47.73 5.17 12.25
N CYS A 5 46.90 4.96 11.23
CA CYS A 5 45.58 5.60 11.12
C CYS A 5 44.49 4.61 11.52
N PRO A 6 43.40 5.08 12.15
CA PRO A 6 42.56 4.27 13.01
C PRO A 6 41.53 3.46 12.23
N GLN A 7 41.16 2.32 12.81
CA GLN A 7 40.00 1.52 12.45
C GLN A 7 38.74 2.38 12.63
N GLU A 8 38.06 2.71 11.52
CA GLU A 8 36.67 3.16 11.59
C GLU A 8 35.74 1.95 11.60
N ALA A 9 34.97 1.94 12.69
CA ALA A 9 33.91 1.05 13.10
C ALA A 9 33.03 0.50 11.97
N THR A 10 32.99 -0.84 11.92
CA THR A 10 31.78 -1.66 11.80
C THR A 10 30.51 -0.92 11.35
N GLU A 11 30.29 -0.87 10.04
CA GLU A 11 28.94 -0.92 9.50
C GLU A 11 28.30 -2.21 10.01
N ALA A 12 27.30 -2.07 10.88
CA ALA A 12 26.54 -3.17 11.45
C ALA A 12 25.87 -3.95 10.31
N GLN A 13 26.51 -5.04 9.89
CA GLN A 13 25.88 -6.09 9.11
C GLN A 13 24.78 -6.72 9.97
N VAL A 14 23.56 -6.20 9.88
CA VAL A 14 22.36 -6.91 10.35
C VAL A 14 22.36 -8.28 9.69
N ARG A 15 22.47 -9.33 10.51
CA ARG A 15 22.69 -10.70 10.04
C ARG A 15 21.46 -11.14 9.22
N PRO A 16 21.61 -11.85 8.10
CA PRO A 16 20.46 -12.29 7.28
C PRO A 16 19.41 -13.09 8.07
N ASP A 17 19.80 -13.72 9.18
CA ASP A 17 18.89 -14.43 10.08
C ASP A 17 17.99 -13.50 10.90
N GLN A 18 18.49 -12.32 11.28
CA GLN A 18 17.70 -11.30 11.99
C GLN A 18 16.67 -10.67 11.05
N LYS A 19 17.04 -10.43 9.79
CA LYS A 19 16.11 -9.94 8.76
C LYS A 19 14.95 -10.90 8.53
N LYS A 20 15.22 -12.20 8.45
CA LYS A 20 14.18 -13.23 8.32
C LYS A 20 13.27 -13.30 9.54
N ALA A 21 13.83 -13.19 10.75
CA ALA A 21 13.06 -13.21 11.98
C ALA A 21 12.13 -11.99 12.11
N ALA A 22 12.61 -10.80 11.75
CA ALA A 22 11.82 -9.56 11.78
C ALA A 22 10.69 -9.59 10.75
N ILE A 23 10.95 -10.13 9.55
CA ILE A 23 9.91 -10.40 8.55
C ILE A 23 8.86 -11.40 9.09
N GLU A 24 9.26 -12.44 9.82
CA GLU A 24 8.33 -13.40 10.44
C GLU A 24 7.47 -12.80 11.55
N GLN A 25 8.02 -11.89 12.36
CA GLN A 25 7.27 -11.15 13.38
C GLN A 25 6.26 -10.18 12.77
N LEU A 26 6.65 -9.47 11.70
CA LEU A 26 5.74 -8.67 10.89
C LEU A 26 4.55 -9.50 10.39
N TRP A 27 4.85 -10.72 9.91
CA TRP A 27 3.84 -11.66 9.45
C TRP A 27 2.86 -12.09 10.54
N GLN A 28 3.30 -12.22 11.79
CA GLN A 28 2.45 -12.59 12.93
C GLN A 28 1.50 -11.45 13.33
N ARG A 29 2.00 -10.21 13.41
CA ARG A 29 1.21 -9.04 13.83
C ARG A 29 0.11 -8.68 12.82
N MET A 30 0.43 -8.75 11.53
CA MET A 30 -0.54 -8.56 10.44
C MET A 30 -1.60 -9.68 10.38
N ASN A 31 -1.33 -10.83 11.00
CA ASN A 31 -2.27 -11.94 11.17
C ASN A 31 -3.16 -11.76 12.40
N GLU A 32 -2.61 -11.36 13.56
CA GLU A 32 -3.41 -11.10 14.77
C GLU A 32 -4.50 -10.04 14.53
N TYR A 33 -4.17 -9.01 13.73
CA TYR A 33 -5.12 -8.00 13.29
C TYR A 33 -6.22 -8.57 12.36
N ALA A 34 -5.91 -9.62 11.59
CA ALA A 34 -6.86 -10.34 10.72
C ALA A 34 -7.72 -11.35 11.50
N GLU A 35 -7.13 -12.09 12.43
CA GLU A 35 -7.83 -13.08 13.26
C GLU A 35 -8.86 -12.40 14.18
N GLN A 36 -8.59 -11.17 14.63
CA GLN A 36 -9.56 -10.35 15.38
C GLN A 36 -10.80 -9.96 14.55
N THR A 37 -10.72 -10.00 13.22
CA THR A 37 -11.86 -9.73 12.32
C THR A 37 -12.59 -11.00 11.87
N GLU A 38 -12.09 -12.19 12.24
CA GLU A 38 -12.67 -13.48 11.85
C GLU A 38 -13.82 -13.94 12.76
N GLN A 39 -15.05 -13.65 12.36
CA GLN A 39 -16.21 -14.46 12.79
C GLN A 39 -17.34 -14.43 11.76
N ARG A 40 -17.08 -14.89 10.53
CA ARG A 40 -18.14 -15.06 9.52
C ARG A 40 -17.98 -16.33 8.70
N LYS A 41 -19.12 -16.86 8.28
CA LYS A 41 -19.32 -18.18 7.67
C LYS A 41 -18.63 -18.26 6.32
N ARG A 42 -17.92 -19.37 6.08
CA ARG A 42 -17.18 -19.72 4.86
C ARG A 42 -18.12 -19.79 3.65
N ASP A 43 -17.86 -18.95 2.66
CA ASP A 43 -18.58 -18.92 1.38
C ASP A 43 -17.54 -19.01 0.25
N SER A 44 -17.59 -20.07 -0.57
CA SER A 44 -16.67 -20.18 -1.71
C SER A 44 -16.98 -19.15 -2.80
N VAL A 45 -15.97 -18.66 -3.53
CA VAL A 45 -16.19 -17.86 -4.76
C VAL A 45 -16.72 -18.81 -5.84
N GLY A 46 -18.04 -18.99 -5.84
CA GLY A 46 -18.73 -19.72 -6.89
C GLY A 46 -18.82 -18.88 -8.17
N PRO A 47 -18.92 -19.53 -9.34
CA PRO A 47 -19.44 -18.85 -10.51
C PRO A 47 -20.81 -18.25 -10.13
N GLY A 48 -20.98 -16.94 -10.30
CA GLY A 48 -22.31 -16.34 -10.17
C GLY A 48 -23.30 -17.09 -11.08
N GLU A 49 -24.56 -17.21 -10.65
CA GLU A 49 -25.62 -17.73 -11.53
C GLU A 49 -25.58 -16.97 -12.87
N GLU A 50 -25.98 -17.58 -14.00
CA GLU A 50 -25.90 -16.91 -15.32
C GLU A 50 -26.61 -15.54 -15.35
N SER A 51 -27.60 -15.34 -14.48
CA SER A 51 -28.31 -14.09 -14.23
C SER A 51 -27.44 -13.02 -13.54
N GLU A 52 -26.46 -13.43 -12.73
CA GLU A 52 -25.56 -12.57 -11.94
C GLU A 52 -24.24 -12.26 -12.67
N ARG A 53 -23.90 -13.01 -13.73
CA ARG A 53 -22.71 -12.75 -14.53
C ARG A 53 -22.91 -11.55 -15.47
N THR A 54 -22.43 -10.40 -15.00
CA THR A 54 -22.40 -9.17 -15.80
C THR A 54 -21.62 -9.38 -17.11
N PRO A 55 -21.96 -8.68 -18.21
CA PRO A 55 -21.22 -8.79 -19.47
C PRO A 55 -19.72 -8.53 -19.33
N TRP A 56 -19.37 -7.69 -18.34
CA TRP A 56 -17.99 -7.39 -18.02
C TRP A 56 -17.26 -8.58 -17.39
N ILE A 57 -17.86 -9.28 -16.41
CA ILE A 57 -17.27 -10.50 -15.83
C ILE A 57 -17.09 -11.59 -16.88
N ARG A 58 -18.03 -11.73 -17.83
CA ARG A 58 -17.86 -12.67 -18.96
C ARG A 58 -16.66 -12.32 -19.85
N ARG A 59 -16.39 -11.03 -20.04
CA ARG A 59 -15.25 -10.56 -20.82
C ARG A 59 -13.93 -10.77 -20.06
N THR A 60 -13.93 -10.50 -18.76
CA THR A 60 -12.74 -10.61 -17.91
C THR A 60 -12.51 -11.99 -17.33
N ARG A 61 -13.44 -12.94 -17.47
CA ARG A 61 -13.32 -14.33 -16.98
C ARG A 61 -12.82 -14.44 -15.53
N TRP A 62 -13.12 -13.44 -14.69
CA TRP A 62 -12.66 -13.39 -13.31
C TRP A 62 -13.31 -14.47 -12.45
N ASP A 63 -14.53 -14.84 -12.80
CA ASP A 63 -15.26 -15.99 -12.27
C ASP A 63 -14.54 -17.32 -12.55
N ASP A 64 -13.99 -17.51 -13.74
CA ASP A 64 -13.20 -18.70 -14.06
C ASP A 64 -11.80 -18.64 -13.42
N TYR A 65 -11.19 -17.46 -13.35
CA TYR A 65 -9.85 -17.24 -12.79
C TYR A 65 -9.79 -17.45 -11.27
N LEU A 66 -10.80 -16.94 -10.55
CA LEU A 66 -10.91 -17.08 -9.08
C LEU A 66 -11.66 -18.35 -8.67
N LYS A 67 -11.95 -19.24 -9.63
CA LYS A 67 -12.71 -20.45 -9.39
C LYS A 67 -12.05 -21.30 -8.30
N ASP A 68 -12.86 -21.71 -7.34
CA ASP A 68 -12.49 -22.49 -6.15
C ASP A 68 -11.47 -21.81 -5.20
N CYS A 69 -11.32 -20.48 -5.26
CA CYS A 69 -10.82 -19.69 -4.13
C CYS A 69 -11.96 -19.43 -3.15
N ASP A 70 -11.71 -19.43 -1.83
CA ASP A 70 -12.73 -19.04 -0.86
C ASP A 70 -12.90 -17.52 -0.82
N ARG A 71 -14.14 -17.04 -0.71
CA ARG A 71 -14.43 -15.60 -0.76
C ARG A 71 -13.86 -14.91 0.47
N ASN A 72 -14.07 -15.49 1.64
CA ASN A 72 -13.65 -14.84 2.88
C ASN A 72 -12.13 -14.88 2.96
N GLU A 73 -11.51 -16.00 2.60
CA GLU A 73 -10.04 -16.08 2.56
C GLU A 73 -9.43 -15.05 1.60
N LEU A 74 -10.12 -14.64 0.53
CA LEU A 74 -9.69 -13.54 -0.36
C LEU A 74 -9.97 -12.14 0.19
N LEU A 75 -11.08 -11.96 0.91
CA LEU A 75 -11.56 -10.65 1.36
C LEU A 75 -11.07 -10.26 2.76
N ASP A 76 -10.82 -11.23 3.64
CA ASP A 76 -10.25 -11.04 4.97
C ASP A 76 -8.86 -10.36 4.87
N PRO A 77 -7.99 -10.73 3.89
CA PRO A 77 -6.83 -9.96 3.48
C PRO A 77 -7.04 -8.47 3.28
N ILE A 78 -8.22 -8.01 2.89
CA ILE A 78 -8.41 -6.62 2.45
C ILE A 78 -9.51 -5.89 3.22
N ALA A 79 -10.09 -6.53 4.23
CA ALA A 79 -11.23 -6.01 4.99
C ALA A 79 -10.90 -4.72 5.76
N GLU A 80 -9.68 -4.64 6.31
CA GLU A 80 -9.21 -3.47 7.06
C GLU A 80 -7.85 -3.00 6.54
N PRO A 81 -7.84 -2.17 5.49
CA PRO A 81 -6.61 -1.66 4.92
C PRO A 81 -6.00 -0.59 5.83
N ASN A 82 -4.92 -0.89 6.53
CA ASN A 82 -4.13 0.17 7.19
C ASN A 82 -2.60 0.00 7.15
N PRO A 83 -1.96 0.02 5.97
CA PRO A 83 -0.63 0.58 5.86
C PRO A 83 -0.76 2.11 5.80
N LYS A 84 -0.72 2.74 6.99
CA LYS A 84 -0.69 4.21 7.17
C LYS A 84 0.31 4.87 6.22
N ALA A 85 1.44 4.20 6.00
CA ALA A 85 2.49 4.61 5.08
C ALA A 85 2.02 4.91 3.64
N ILE A 86 1.03 4.19 3.08
CA ILE A 86 0.52 4.50 1.72
C ILE A 86 -0.30 5.80 1.72
N GLY A 87 -1.09 6.03 2.75
CA GLY A 87 -1.84 7.28 2.93
C GLY A 87 -0.89 8.48 3.08
N GLU A 88 0.17 8.31 3.88
CA GLU A 88 1.21 9.32 4.06
C GLU A 88 1.99 9.59 2.76
N VAL A 89 2.40 8.55 2.04
CA VAL A 89 3.05 8.66 0.73
C VAL A 89 2.16 9.45 -0.23
N ALA A 90 0.85 9.15 -0.29
CA ALA A 90 -0.07 9.87 -1.15
C ALA A 90 -0.26 11.34 -0.73
N ALA A 91 -0.30 11.62 0.59
CA ALA A 91 -0.39 12.98 1.11
C ALA A 91 0.85 13.82 0.77
N ILE A 92 2.05 13.28 1.01
CA ILE A 92 3.34 13.91 0.67
C ILE A 92 3.46 14.12 -0.85
N SER A 93 3.08 13.10 -1.63
CA SER A 93 3.05 13.16 -3.10
C SER A 93 2.14 14.27 -3.59
N GLN A 94 0.93 14.38 -3.01
CA GLN A 94 0.00 15.43 -3.35
C GLN A 94 0.53 16.83 -2.99
N ALA A 95 1.17 17.00 -1.82
CA ALA A 95 1.76 18.28 -1.43
C ALA A 95 2.81 18.74 -2.44
N THR A 96 3.66 17.82 -2.89
CA THR A 96 4.65 18.08 -3.94
C THR A 96 3.98 18.46 -5.26
N VAL A 97 2.91 17.76 -5.66
CA VAL A 97 2.15 18.07 -6.88
C VAL A 97 1.52 19.46 -6.79
N ARG A 98 0.98 19.86 -5.62
CA ARG A 98 0.43 21.21 -5.42
C ARG A 98 1.46 22.30 -5.68
N GLN A 99 2.72 22.07 -5.29
CA GLN A 99 3.82 23.02 -5.47
C GLN A 99 4.46 22.94 -6.86
N SER A 100 4.19 21.87 -7.62
CA SER A 100 4.76 21.68 -8.95
C SER A 100 4.15 22.58 -10.03
N GLY A 101 5.01 22.97 -10.99
CA GLY A 101 4.62 23.74 -12.16
C GLY A 101 3.58 23.03 -13.03
N VAL A 102 2.78 23.81 -13.78
CA VAL A 102 1.70 23.29 -14.64
C VAL A 102 2.21 22.28 -15.66
N VAL A 103 3.43 22.46 -16.19
CA VAL A 103 4.04 21.54 -17.16
C VAL A 103 4.23 20.15 -16.56
N LEU A 104 4.80 20.04 -15.36
CA LEU A 104 5.00 18.74 -14.70
C LEU A 104 3.67 18.04 -14.43
N ARG A 105 2.64 18.80 -14.03
CA ARG A 105 1.29 18.27 -13.80
C ARG A 105 0.56 17.83 -15.07
N LEU A 106 0.85 18.44 -16.22
CA LEU A 106 0.34 18.01 -17.52
C LEU A 106 1.06 16.74 -18.00
N GLU A 107 2.36 16.66 -17.77
CA GLU A 107 3.16 15.47 -18.07
C GLU A 107 2.73 14.27 -17.22
N ALA A 108 2.46 14.47 -15.93
CA ALA A 108 2.02 13.41 -15.02
C ALA A 108 0.67 12.76 -15.40
N VAL A 109 -0.20 13.46 -16.15
CA VAL A 109 -1.47 12.89 -16.65
C VAL A 109 -1.37 12.28 -18.03
N ARG A 110 -0.25 12.45 -18.73
CA ARG A 110 -0.04 11.95 -20.08
C ARG A 110 0.20 10.44 -20.04
N SER A 111 -0.62 9.68 -20.79
CA SER A 111 -0.49 8.23 -20.88
C SER A 111 0.21 7.75 -22.16
N ASP A 112 0.23 8.59 -23.20
CA ASP A 112 0.91 8.34 -24.48
C ASP A 112 1.75 9.57 -24.86
N PRO A 113 3.00 9.42 -25.35
CA PRO A 113 3.85 10.53 -25.78
C PRO A 113 3.17 11.56 -26.70
N ASN A 114 2.23 11.13 -27.55
CA ASN A 114 1.54 11.98 -28.52
C ASN A 114 0.19 12.51 -28.01
N GLN A 115 -0.26 12.11 -26.82
CA GLN A 115 -1.52 12.55 -26.24
C GLN A 115 -1.42 14.02 -25.79
N LYS A 116 -2.28 14.88 -26.35
CA LYS A 116 -2.43 16.26 -25.88
C LYS A 116 -3.32 16.29 -24.64
N GLN A 117 -2.75 16.71 -23.51
CA GLN A 117 -3.46 16.96 -22.26
C GLN A 117 -3.63 18.45 -22.05
N TYR A 118 -4.85 18.87 -21.73
CA TYR A 118 -5.19 20.28 -21.47
C TYR A 118 -5.59 20.54 -20.02
N VAL A 119 -5.83 19.48 -19.26
CA VAL A 119 -6.22 19.56 -17.85
C VAL A 119 -5.06 18.99 -17.02
N PRO A 120 -4.40 19.81 -16.17
CA PRO A 120 -3.31 19.34 -15.32
C PRO A 120 -3.83 18.38 -14.24
N LEU A 121 -2.92 17.59 -13.68
CA LEU A 121 -3.21 16.76 -12.52
C LEU A 121 -3.84 17.58 -11.38
N SER A 122 -5.08 17.25 -11.04
CA SER A 122 -5.85 17.92 -9.99
C SER A 122 -5.66 17.21 -8.65
N THR A 123 -5.21 17.94 -7.65
CA THR A 123 -5.01 17.43 -6.28
C THR A 123 -6.35 17.12 -5.63
N PHE A 124 -6.37 16.21 -4.65
CA PHE A 124 -7.57 16.02 -3.84
C PHE A 124 -7.88 17.28 -3.03
N ARG A 125 -9.18 17.47 -2.77
CA ARG A 125 -9.69 18.67 -2.11
C ARG A 125 -9.34 18.66 -0.62
N ASP A 126 -9.42 17.50 0.02
CA ASP A 126 -9.29 17.33 1.46
C ASP A 126 -8.53 16.03 1.84
N ALA A 127 -8.10 15.97 3.10
CA ALA A 127 -7.40 14.86 3.74
C ALA A 127 -8.14 13.53 3.65
N SER A 128 -9.42 13.55 4.03
CA SER A 128 -10.28 12.37 4.08
C SER A 128 -10.50 11.75 2.69
N SER A 129 -10.42 12.58 1.66
CA SER A 129 -10.45 12.16 0.26
C SER A 129 -9.19 11.43 -0.17
N ILE A 130 -8.02 11.69 0.43
CA ILE A 130 -6.78 10.96 0.14
C ILE A 130 -6.87 9.55 0.74
N GLU A 131 -7.20 9.45 2.02
CA GLU A 131 -7.30 8.17 2.74
C GLU A 131 -8.29 7.22 2.05
N ARG A 132 -9.52 7.70 1.79
CA ARG A 132 -10.55 6.91 1.09
C ARG A 132 -10.11 6.46 -0.30
N ARG A 133 -9.26 7.24 -0.96
CA ARG A 133 -8.76 6.92 -2.30
C ARG A 133 -7.51 6.05 -2.26
N CYS A 134 -6.80 6.02 -1.16
CA CYS A 134 -5.70 5.08 -0.97
C CYS A 134 -6.19 3.68 -0.60
N THR A 135 -7.40 3.55 -0.05
CA THR A 135 -8.01 2.27 0.36
C THR A 135 -7.82 1.16 -0.66
N ALA A 136 -8.13 1.40 -1.94
CA ALA A 136 -7.97 0.36 -2.97
C ALA A 136 -6.51 -0.09 -3.11
N LEU A 137 -5.55 0.85 -3.13
CA LEU A 137 -4.13 0.52 -3.23
C LEU A 137 -3.61 -0.15 -1.96
N GLN A 138 -4.08 0.27 -0.78
CA GLN A 138 -3.78 -0.37 0.50
C GLN A 138 -4.24 -1.82 0.54
N GLN A 139 -5.47 -2.08 0.06
CA GLN A 139 -6.01 -3.43 -0.09
C GLN A 139 -5.17 -4.27 -1.06
N VAL A 140 -4.72 -3.70 -2.18
CA VAL A 140 -3.81 -4.40 -3.11
C VAL A 140 -2.51 -4.79 -2.43
N VAL A 141 -1.86 -3.87 -1.72
CA VAL A 141 -0.59 -4.16 -1.05
C VAL A 141 -0.80 -5.23 0.02
N LEU A 142 -1.85 -5.11 0.83
CA LEU A 142 -2.16 -6.05 1.89
C LEU A 142 -2.48 -7.45 1.37
N PHE A 143 -3.19 -7.56 0.25
CA PHE A 143 -3.43 -8.82 -0.43
C PHE A 143 -2.12 -9.54 -0.81
N PHE A 144 -1.16 -8.81 -1.38
CA PHE A 144 0.13 -9.42 -1.76
C PHE A 144 0.98 -9.79 -0.56
N VAL A 145 0.97 -8.95 0.48
CA VAL A 145 1.55 -9.28 1.78
C VAL A 145 1.02 -10.65 2.21
N ARG A 146 -0.29 -10.84 2.35
CA ARG A 146 -0.84 -12.12 2.84
C ARG A 146 -0.63 -13.32 1.92
N THR A 147 -0.65 -13.13 0.61
CA THR A 147 -0.54 -14.24 -0.36
C THR A 147 0.89 -14.63 -0.73
N GLN A 148 1.90 -13.84 -0.36
CA GLN A 148 3.32 -14.19 -0.54
C GLN A 148 3.88 -15.02 0.63
N ARG A 149 3.16 -15.14 1.74
CA ARG A 149 3.51 -16.03 2.86
C ARG A 149 3.07 -17.47 2.54
N GLU A 150 3.70 -18.44 3.19
CA GLU A 150 3.14 -19.79 3.25
C GLU A 150 1.75 -19.74 3.92
N HIS A 151 0.74 -20.24 3.22
CA HIS A 151 -0.63 -20.30 3.70
C HIS A 151 -1.30 -21.58 3.23
N THR A 152 -2.31 -22.04 3.96
CA THR A 152 -3.01 -23.30 3.69
C THR A 152 -4.20 -23.15 2.74
N TRP A 153 -4.67 -21.92 2.56
CA TRP A 153 -5.80 -21.59 1.70
C TRP A 153 -5.40 -21.44 0.23
N ARG A 154 -6.38 -21.51 -0.67
CA ARG A 154 -6.11 -21.44 -2.11
C ARG A 154 -6.10 -20.00 -2.59
N THR A 155 -4.99 -19.59 -3.20
CA THR A 155 -4.83 -18.26 -3.79
C THR A 155 -4.90 -18.29 -5.31
N PRO A 156 -5.35 -17.18 -5.93
CA PRO A 156 -5.29 -17.01 -7.37
C PRO A 156 -3.84 -16.97 -7.84
N ALA A 157 -3.59 -17.55 -9.02
CA ALA A 157 -2.24 -17.65 -9.56
C ALA A 157 -1.78 -16.33 -10.17
N TYR A 158 -0.81 -15.67 -9.56
CA TYR A 158 -0.18 -14.46 -10.10
C TYR A 158 1.35 -14.53 -9.97
N ARG A 159 2.05 -13.64 -10.69
CA ARG A 159 3.50 -13.51 -10.62
C ARG A 159 3.92 -12.05 -10.55
N PHE A 160 4.89 -11.78 -9.69
CA PHE A 160 5.68 -10.57 -9.78
C PHE A 160 6.75 -10.73 -10.85
N ASN A 161 6.99 -9.67 -11.60
CA ASN A 161 8.24 -9.58 -12.35
C ASN A 161 9.43 -9.39 -11.38
N PRO A 162 10.68 -9.62 -11.81
CA PRO A 162 11.84 -9.53 -10.93
C PRO A 162 12.00 -8.16 -10.23
N ARG A 163 11.60 -7.06 -10.89
CA ARG A 163 11.67 -5.70 -10.32
C ARG A 163 10.63 -5.51 -9.22
N GLN A 164 9.40 -5.98 -9.46
CA GLN A 164 8.31 -5.96 -8.49
C GLN A 164 8.66 -6.79 -7.25
N ALA A 165 9.17 -8.01 -7.45
CA ALA A 165 9.60 -8.89 -6.36
C ALA A 165 10.69 -8.22 -5.51
N ALA A 166 11.72 -7.66 -6.15
CA ALA A 166 12.81 -6.98 -5.44
C ALA A 166 12.35 -5.73 -4.66
N ARG A 167 11.38 -4.96 -5.19
CA ARG A 167 10.81 -3.82 -4.44
C ARG A 167 9.88 -4.25 -3.33
N PHE A 168 9.13 -5.33 -3.54
CA PHE A 168 8.27 -5.90 -2.52
C PHE A 168 9.07 -6.41 -1.33
N GLU A 169 10.17 -7.12 -1.58
CA GLU A 169 11.09 -7.57 -0.52
C GLU A 169 11.68 -6.39 0.27
N LYS A 170 12.17 -5.35 -0.41
CA LYS A 170 12.64 -4.12 0.26
C LYS A 170 11.58 -3.40 1.07
N MET A 171 10.32 -3.47 0.64
CA MET A 171 9.19 -2.93 1.39
C MET A 171 8.99 -3.74 2.68
N LEU A 172 9.01 -5.06 2.61
CA LEU A 172 8.91 -5.91 3.81
C LEU A 172 10.08 -5.69 4.78
N GLU A 173 11.31 -5.55 4.28
CA GLU A 173 12.48 -5.21 5.10
C GLU A 173 12.27 -3.87 5.83
N ALA A 174 11.81 -2.83 5.12
CA ALA A 174 11.62 -1.52 5.72
C ALA A 174 10.50 -1.49 6.78
N ILE A 175 9.42 -2.28 6.59
CA ILE A 175 8.38 -2.37 7.62
C ILE A 175 8.93 -3.09 8.86
N ALA A 176 9.73 -4.14 8.67
CA ALA A 176 10.37 -4.84 9.77
C ALA A 176 11.36 -3.95 10.54
N GLU A 177 12.08 -3.05 9.87
CA GLU A 177 13.00 -2.08 10.51
C GLU A 177 12.25 -0.98 11.28
N ASP A 178 11.13 -0.47 10.74
CA ASP A 178 10.29 0.55 11.39
C ASP A 178 9.73 0.02 12.72
N ASP A 179 9.23 -1.22 12.73
CA ASP A 179 8.70 -1.90 13.93
C ASP A 179 9.76 -2.06 15.05
N ASN A 180 11.04 -2.27 14.71
CA ASN A 180 12.10 -2.38 15.71
C ASN A 180 12.46 -1.03 16.34
N THR A 181 12.16 0.09 15.66
CA THR A 181 12.54 1.44 16.13
C THR A 181 11.56 1.94 17.20
N ASP A 182 10.29 1.51 17.15
CA ASP A 182 9.26 1.87 18.14
C ASP A 182 9.46 1.19 19.52
N GLU A 183 10.27 0.13 19.62
CA GLU A 183 10.55 -0.57 20.89
C GLU A 183 11.69 0.08 21.71
N ASP A 184 12.62 0.82 21.08
CA ASP A 184 13.77 1.43 21.77
C ASP A 184 13.46 2.82 22.39
N ASP A 185 12.40 3.51 21.95
CA ASP A 185 12.02 4.84 22.47
C ASP A 185 11.24 4.80 23.80
N ASN A 186 10.95 3.62 24.36
CA ASN A 186 10.20 3.45 25.62
C ASN A 186 11.09 3.24 26.87
N ALA A 187 12.41 3.43 26.77
CA ALA A 187 13.35 3.12 27.86
C ALA A 187 13.83 4.29 28.73
N ASP A 188 13.52 5.56 28.41
CA ASP A 188 14.09 6.72 29.14
C ASP A 188 13.05 7.81 29.51
N GLU A 189 11.92 7.42 30.10
CA GLU A 189 11.05 8.35 30.86
C GLU A 189 11.00 7.99 32.34
N ASP A 190 12.15 8.01 33.02
CA ASP A 190 12.18 8.05 34.49
C ASP A 190 13.40 8.82 35.00
N ASP A 191 13.43 10.14 34.75
CA ASP A 191 14.09 11.12 35.62
C ASP A 191 13.99 12.53 35.04
N ARG A 192 12.97 13.33 35.42
CA ARG A 192 13.11 14.78 35.66
C ARG A 192 12.11 15.26 36.72
N GLU A 193 12.65 15.37 37.92
CA GLU A 193 12.15 16.06 39.11
C GLU A 193 11.53 17.44 38.84
N ALA A 194 10.64 17.80 39.76
CA ALA A 194 9.75 18.95 39.76
C ALA A 194 10.42 20.32 39.52
N SER A 195 9.75 21.17 38.74
CA SER A 195 9.70 22.61 39.05
C SER A 195 8.33 23.18 38.72
N ASP A 196 7.61 23.47 39.79
CA ASP A 196 6.43 24.33 39.88
C ASP A 196 6.70 25.71 39.26
N ASN A 197 5.89 26.10 38.28
CA ASN A 197 5.40 27.48 38.15
C ASN A 197 4.13 27.50 37.29
N GLY A 198 2.99 27.77 37.92
CA GLY A 198 1.69 27.86 37.24
C GLY A 198 1.53 29.05 36.30
N SER A 199 0.76 28.86 35.22
CA SER A 199 -0.10 29.89 34.65
C SER A 199 -1.16 29.25 33.75
N ASP A 200 -2.41 29.61 34.02
CA ASP A 200 -3.66 29.11 33.45
C ASP A 200 -3.80 29.22 31.92
N GLY A 201 -4.42 28.18 31.34
CA GLY A 201 -5.61 28.34 30.49
C GLY A 201 -5.42 28.75 29.03
N ALA A 202 -5.34 27.76 28.13
CA ALA A 202 -6.09 27.77 26.87
C ALA A 202 -6.03 26.37 26.25
N ASP A 203 -7.12 25.63 26.46
CA ASP A 203 -7.46 24.41 25.75
C ASP A 203 -7.51 24.70 24.25
N GLY A 204 -6.61 24.08 23.51
CA GLY A 204 -6.37 24.36 22.11
C GLY A 204 -5.43 23.32 21.56
N HIS A 205 -5.87 22.06 21.54
CA HIS A 205 -5.34 21.07 20.59
C HIS A 205 -5.64 21.60 19.17
N GLU A 206 -4.85 22.56 18.70
CA GLU A 206 -4.75 22.88 17.29
C GLU A 206 -4.22 21.60 16.64
N ALA A 207 -5.15 20.84 16.06
CA ALA A 207 -4.83 19.81 15.10
C ALA A 207 -3.97 20.46 14.03
N VAL A 208 -2.65 20.26 14.12
CA VAL A 208 -1.69 20.72 13.12
C VAL A 208 -2.17 20.14 11.80
N ASP A 209 -2.68 20.99 10.92
CA ASP A 209 -3.14 20.60 9.59
C ASP A 209 -1.96 19.93 8.85
N PRO A 210 -1.98 18.61 8.61
CA PRO A 210 -0.89 17.90 7.94
C PRO A 210 -0.66 18.39 6.49
N TYR A 211 -1.53 19.27 5.98
CA TYR A 211 -1.59 19.74 4.60
C TYR A 211 -1.17 21.21 4.40
N SER A 212 -0.77 21.90 5.47
CA SER A 212 -0.31 23.30 5.43
C SER A 212 1.23 23.46 5.33
N GLY A 213 1.98 22.37 5.50
CA GLY A 213 3.45 22.37 5.52
C GLY A 213 4.13 22.17 4.16
N GLU A 214 5.40 22.57 4.09
CA GLU A 214 6.33 22.24 3.00
C GLU A 214 6.37 20.72 2.72
N PRO A 215 6.74 20.27 1.50
CA PRO A 215 6.76 18.85 1.17
C PRO A 215 7.75 18.15 2.10
N ARG A 216 7.21 17.36 3.03
CA ARG A 216 8.03 16.58 3.94
C ARG A 216 8.79 15.53 3.13
N ARG A 217 10.08 15.35 3.40
CA ARG A 217 10.84 14.26 2.78
C ARG A 217 10.28 12.91 3.23
N LEU A 218 10.18 11.98 2.30
CA LEU A 218 9.75 10.61 2.57
C LEU A 218 10.78 9.91 3.47
N ILE A 219 10.32 9.29 4.56
CA ILE A 219 11.14 8.43 5.42
C ILE A 219 11.42 7.08 4.73
N LEU A 220 12.30 6.25 5.29
CA LEU A 220 12.72 4.97 4.69
C LEU A 220 11.51 4.06 4.37
N LEU A 221 10.60 3.88 5.33
CA LEU A 221 9.37 3.12 5.14
C LEU A 221 8.53 3.64 3.97
N GLN A 222 8.22 4.94 3.98
CA GLN A 222 7.45 5.60 2.92
C GLN A 222 8.12 5.47 1.54
N ARG A 223 9.46 5.57 1.46
CA ARG A 223 10.22 5.37 0.22
C ARG A 223 10.15 3.92 -0.27
N ALA A 224 10.12 2.95 0.63
CA ALA A 224 9.99 1.54 0.28
C ALA A 224 8.60 1.23 -0.28
N TYR A 225 7.54 1.72 0.36
CA TYR A 225 6.16 1.67 -0.16
C TYR A 225 6.03 2.37 -1.51
N LEU A 226 6.57 3.59 -1.66
CA LEU A 226 6.59 4.31 -2.93
C LEU A 226 7.28 3.49 -4.02
N GLY A 227 8.46 2.95 -3.72
CA GLY A 227 9.25 2.12 -4.63
C GLY A 227 8.51 0.88 -5.12
N PHE A 228 7.81 0.18 -4.23
CA PHE A 228 6.94 -0.94 -4.61
C PHE A 228 5.76 -0.48 -5.46
N CYS A 229 5.04 0.58 -5.05
CA CYS A 229 3.89 1.09 -5.81
C CYS A 229 4.28 1.49 -7.25
N MET A 230 5.42 2.14 -7.45
CA MET A 230 5.92 2.50 -8.79
C MET A 230 6.17 1.28 -9.68
N GLU A 231 6.90 0.26 -9.18
CA GLU A 231 7.14 -0.97 -9.96
C GLU A 231 5.87 -1.80 -10.16
N PHE A 232 4.97 -1.79 -9.17
CA PHE A 232 3.68 -2.45 -9.26
C PHE A 232 2.81 -1.86 -10.38
N MET A 233 2.82 -0.53 -10.53
CA MET A 233 2.09 0.16 -11.61
C MET A 233 2.80 0.10 -12.96
N THR A 234 4.12 -0.18 -12.98
CA THR A 234 4.92 -0.35 -14.19
C THR A 234 4.71 -1.76 -14.76
N GLN A 235 3.57 -1.99 -15.40
CA GLN A 235 3.21 -3.27 -15.99
C GLN A 235 3.48 -3.28 -17.49
N THR A 236 4.04 -4.38 -17.99
CA THR A 236 4.13 -4.70 -19.41
C THR A 236 3.12 -5.80 -19.71
N VAL A 237 2.19 -5.54 -20.63
CA VAL A 237 1.17 -6.52 -21.01
C VAL A 237 1.85 -7.63 -21.82
N HIS A 238 1.86 -8.84 -21.29
CA HIS A 238 2.36 -10.04 -21.95
C HIS A 238 1.20 -10.92 -22.42
N ASN A 239 1.49 -11.96 -23.21
CA ASN A 239 0.50 -12.90 -23.74
C ASN A 239 -0.31 -13.67 -22.66
N LYS A 240 0.08 -13.61 -21.38
CA LYS A 240 -0.62 -14.23 -20.25
C LYS A 240 -1.09 -13.17 -19.26
N GLU A 241 -2.21 -12.53 -19.58
CA GLU A 241 -2.75 -11.39 -18.82
C GLU A 241 -3.03 -11.73 -17.35
N TYR A 242 -3.43 -12.95 -17.02
CA TYR A 242 -3.74 -13.37 -15.65
C TYR A 242 -2.50 -13.69 -14.80
N ASP A 243 -1.32 -13.85 -15.40
CA ASP A 243 -0.09 -13.99 -14.63
C ASP A 243 0.32 -12.63 -14.02
N ILE A 244 -0.28 -11.53 -14.47
CA ILE A 244 0.07 -10.16 -14.05
C ILE A 244 -0.56 -9.86 -12.68
N ALA A 245 0.29 -9.53 -11.70
CA ALA A 245 -0.14 -9.15 -10.35
C ALA A 245 -1.26 -8.10 -10.34
N MET A 246 -1.19 -7.06 -11.17
CA MET A 246 -2.25 -6.04 -11.26
C MET A 246 -3.62 -6.62 -11.67
N VAL A 247 -3.66 -7.58 -12.60
CA VAL A 247 -4.92 -8.23 -13.00
C VAL A 247 -5.48 -9.06 -11.86
N CYS A 248 -4.61 -9.78 -11.13
CA CYS A 248 -5.00 -10.52 -9.94
C CYS A 248 -5.58 -9.61 -8.86
N ALA A 249 -4.88 -8.53 -8.51
CA ALA A 249 -5.34 -7.56 -7.52
C ALA A 249 -6.70 -6.96 -7.90
N MET A 250 -6.87 -6.59 -9.18
CA MET A 250 -8.14 -6.08 -9.69
C MET A 250 -9.27 -7.13 -9.58
N ALA A 251 -8.97 -8.40 -9.90
CA ALA A 251 -9.93 -9.49 -9.77
C ALA A 251 -10.43 -9.66 -8.32
N VAL A 252 -9.51 -9.64 -7.36
CA VAL A 252 -9.82 -9.78 -5.92
C VAL A 252 -10.60 -8.58 -5.40
N LEU A 253 -10.18 -7.36 -5.73
CA LEU A 253 -10.94 -6.15 -5.38
C LEU A 253 -12.34 -6.13 -6.00
N GLY A 254 -12.53 -6.90 -7.07
CA GLY A 254 -13.80 -7.08 -7.74
C GLY A 254 -14.79 -8.00 -7.05
N VAL A 255 -14.33 -8.78 -6.07
CA VAL A 255 -15.21 -9.66 -5.29
C VAL A 255 -16.00 -8.79 -4.30
N HIS A 256 -17.30 -9.07 -4.18
CA HIS A 256 -18.17 -8.35 -3.26
C HIS A 256 -18.34 -9.14 -1.95
N PRO A 257 -18.25 -8.51 -0.76
CA PRO A 257 -18.30 -9.19 0.54
C PRO A 257 -19.50 -10.09 0.77
N GLY A 258 -20.68 -9.70 0.27
CA GLY A 258 -21.91 -10.44 0.50
C GLY A 258 -22.44 -11.26 -0.68
N LYS A 259 -21.94 -11.03 -1.90
CA LYS A 259 -22.60 -11.57 -3.11
C LYS A 259 -21.72 -11.48 -4.36
N GLY A 260 -21.21 -12.61 -4.86
CA GLY A 260 -20.59 -12.69 -6.17
C GLY A 260 -19.54 -11.60 -6.42
N PHE A 261 -19.68 -10.90 -7.55
CA PHE A 261 -18.80 -9.81 -7.97
C PHE A 261 -19.49 -8.46 -7.84
N ARG A 262 -18.69 -7.39 -7.69
CA ARG A 262 -19.15 -6.01 -7.64
C ARG A 262 -19.76 -5.58 -8.98
N ASP A 263 -20.54 -4.50 -8.91
CA ASP A 263 -21.18 -3.91 -10.09
C ASP A 263 -20.16 -3.42 -11.13
N PRO A 264 -20.44 -3.54 -12.44
CA PRO A 264 -19.56 -3.11 -13.53
C PRO A 264 -19.13 -1.64 -13.43
N GLU A 265 -19.97 -0.80 -12.82
CA GLU A 265 -19.73 0.63 -12.65
C GLU A 265 -18.66 0.94 -11.58
N SER A 266 -18.41 -0.01 -10.68
CA SER A 266 -17.42 0.17 -9.61
C SER A 266 -15.97 -0.02 -10.09
N TYR A 267 -15.72 -0.87 -11.08
CA TYR A 267 -14.36 -1.17 -11.55
C TYR A 267 -13.64 0.04 -12.16
N PRO A 268 -14.28 0.85 -13.03
CA PRO A 268 -13.67 2.08 -13.52
C PRO A 268 -13.34 3.05 -12.39
N GLN A 269 -14.14 3.09 -11.31
CA GLN A 269 -13.88 3.96 -10.16
C GLN A 269 -12.67 3.48 -9.35
N ILE A 270 -12.55 2.17 -9.10
CA ILE A 270 -11.39 1.55 -8.43
C ILE A 270 -10.12 1.82 -9.25
N LEU A 271 -10.15 1.52 -10.55
CA LEU A 271 -9.01 1.71 -11.42
C LEU A 271 -8.62 3.19 -11.55
N SER A 272 -9.60 4.08 -11.72
CA SER A 272 -9.37 5.53 -11.78
C SER A 272 -8.73 6.05 -10.51
N THR A 273 -9.12 5.50 -9.36
CA THR A 273 -8.55 5.84 -8.06
C THR A 273 -7.10 5.40 -7.95
N ILE A 274 -6.79 4.14 -8.29
CA ILE A 274 -5.42 3.61 -8.30
C ILE A 274 -4.53 4.42 -9.27
N VAL A 275 -5.02 4.69 -10.49
CA VAL A 275 -4.30 5.49 -11.48
C VAL A 275 -4.07 6.91 -10.98
N LYS A 276 -5.06 7.54 -10.35
CA LYS A 276 -4.91 8.91 -9.84
C LYS A 276 -3.90 8.98 -8.69
N VAL A 277 -3.95 8.05 -7.74
CA VAL A 277 -2.94 7.93 -6.67
C VAL A 277 -1.56 7.67 -7.29
N GLY A 278 -1.49 6.79 -8.28
CA GLY A 278 -0.27 6.51 -9.03
C GLY A 278 0.35 7.72 -9.70
N ARG A 279 -0.47 8.60 -10.29
CA ARG A 279 0.00 9.85 -10.88
C ARG A 279 0.57 10.84 -9.87
N PHE A 280 0.09 10.84 -8.63
CA PHE A 280 0.74 11.64 -7.57
C PHE A 280 2.09 11.02 -7.19
N ILE A 281 2.11 9.70 -7.00
CA ILE A 281 3.31 8.93 -6.67
C ILE A 281 4.44 9.14 -7.70
N MET A 282 4.12 9.20 -9.01
CA MET A 282 5.12 9.42 -10.07
C MET A 282 5.75 10.83 -10.08
N VAL A 283 5.17 11.79 -9.36
CA VAL A 283 5.73 13.16 -9.26
C VAL A 283 6.74 13.25 -8.11
N GLN A 284 6.87 12.23 -7.26
CA GLN A 284 7.93 12.09 -6.25
C GLN A 284 9.24 11.61 -6.87
#